data_AF-A0A6C0CI30-F1
#
_entry.id   AF-A0A6C0CI30-F1
#
_cell.length_a   1.000
_cell.length_b   1.000
_cell.length_c   1.000
_cell.angle_alpha   90.00
_cell.angle_beta   90.00
_cell.angle_gamma   90.00
#
_symmetry.space_group_name_H-M   'P 1'
#
loop_
_entity.id
_entity.type
_entity.pdbx_description
1 polymer ?
#
loop_
_entity_poly.entity_id
_entity_poly.type
_entity_poly.pdbx_seq_one_letter_code
_entity_poly.pdbx_strand_id
1 'polypeptide(L)' 'MPKFTKRNRLMSRKYCKKTPCKKMGFTQKASCRPWKNCYKK' A
#
# COMPACT_ATOMS: atom_id res chain seq x y z
N MET A 1 -20.51 -2.09 -17.80
CA MET A 1 -20.21 -2.36 -16.38
C MET A 1 -18.87 -1.75 -16.01
N PRO A 2 -18.78 -0.48 -15.55
CA PRO A 2 -17.51 0.01 -15.02
C PRO A 2 -17.26 -0.73 -13.71
N LYS A 3 -16.25 -1.60 -13.69
CA LYS A 3 -15.78 -2.27 -12.48
C LYS A 3 -15.54 -1.18 -11.43
N PHE A 4 -16.17 -1.31 -10.26
CA PHE A 4 -15.77 -0.61 -9.04
C PHE A 4 -14.34 -1.08 -8.69
N THR A 5 -13.34 -0.55 -9.39
CA THR A 5 -11.94 -0.91 -9.20
C THR A 5 -11.48 -0.29 -7.89
N LYS A 6 -11.60 -1.08 -6.80
CA LYS A 6 -10.93 -0.87 -5.51
C LYS A 6 -9.71 0.05 -5.71
N ARG A 7 -9.82 1.33 -5.34
CA ARG A 7 -8.80 2.40 -5.43
C ARG A 7 -7.50 1.82 -5.98
N ASN A 8 -7.21 1.95 -7.28
CA ASN A 8 -6.04 1.34 -7.94
C ASN A 8 -4.82 1.44 -7.02
N ARG A 9 -4.58 0.38 -6.24
CA ARG A 9 -3.50 0.41 -5.27
C ARG A 9 -2.28 0.25 -6.13
N LEU A 10 -1.47 1.32 -6.19
CA LEU A 10 -0.22 1.33 -6.94
C LEU A 10 0.67 0.13 -6.56
N MET A 11 0.50 -0.37 -5.33
CA MET A 11 1.25 -1.49 -4.79
C MET A 11 0.37 -2.69 -4.42
N SER A 12 0.79 -3.87 -4.88
CA SER A 12 0.20 -5.15 -4.53
C SER A 12 0.44 -5.53 -3.07
N ARG A 13 -0.44 -6.35 -2.48
CA ARG A 13 -0.31 -6.84 -1.09
C ARG A 13 1.06 -7.49 -0.81
N LYS A 14 1.60 -8.24 -1.79
CA LYS A 14 2.91 -8.91 -1.70
C LYS A 14 4.06 -7.90 -1.60
N TYR A 15 4.00 -6.81 -2.37
CA TYR A 15 4.98 -5.72 -2.30
C TYR A 15 4.94 -5.06 -0.91
N CYS A 16 3.74 -4.75 -0.41
CA CYS A 16 3.57 -4.12 0.89
C CYS A 16 4.09 -4.97 2.06
N LYS A 17 3.93 -6.30 2.00
CA LYS A 17 4.45 -7.21 3.03
C LYS A 17 5.98 -7.33 2.98
N LYS A 18 6.55 -7.48 1.78
CA LYS A 18 7.99 -7.69 1.56
C LYS A 18 8.82 -6.44 1.84
N THR A 19 8.31 -5.27 1.45
CA THR A 19 9.06 -4.01 1.59
C THR A 19 8.91 -3.46 3.01
N PRO A 20 10.00 -3.08 3.70
CA PRO A 20 9.93 -2.44 5.01
C PRO A 20 9.48 -0.98 4.89
N CYS A 21 8.80 -0.46 5.91
CA CYS A 21 8.25 0.90 5.93
C CYS A 21 9.31 2.00 5.73
N LYS A 22 10.55 1.75 6.15
CA LYS A 22 11.70 2.66 5.95
C LYS A 22 12.10 2.82 4.48
N LYS A 23 11.82 1.80 3.64
CA LYS A 23 12.09 1.80 2.19
C LYS A 23 10.89 2.22 1.35
N MET A 24 9.74 2.54 1.96
CA MET A 24 8.54 2.97 1.26
C MET A 24 8.42 4.50 1.24
N GLY A 25 8.17 5.07 0.06
CA GLY A 25 7.80 6.48 -0.07
C GLY A 25 6.38 6.76 0.45
N PHE A 26 6.01 8.04 0.56
CA PHE A 26 4.70 8.48 1.08
C PHE A 26 3.52 7.80 0.35
N THR A 27 3.54 7.83 -0.99
CA THR A 27 2.50 7.22 -1.85
C THR A 27 2.42 5.70 -1.71
N GLN A 28 3.57 5.05 -1.52
CA GLN A 28 3.64 3.60 -1.28
C GLN A 28 3.10 3.25 0.10
N LYS A 29 3.45 4.02 1.14
CA LYS A 29 2.90 3.86 2.49
C LYS A 29 1.38 4.04 2.50
N ALA A 30 0.84 5.00 1.76
CA ALA A 30 -0.61 5.21 1.64
C ALA A 30 -1.31 4.01 0.96
N SER A 31 -0.73 3.49 -0.12
CA SER A 31 -1.23 2.30 -0.81
C SER A 31 -1.14 1.03 0.05
N CYS A 32 -0.09 0.92 0.86
CA CYS A 32 0.18 -0.21 1.73
C CYS A 32 -0.49 -0.13 3.10
N ARG A 33 -1.01 1.03 3.52
CA ARG A 33 -1.71 1.27 4.80
C ARG A 33 -2.74 0.20 5.18
N PRO A 34 -3.62 -0.30 4.30
CA PRO A 34 -4.57 -1.36 4.66
C PRO A 34 -3.93 -2.72 4.98
N TRP A 35 -2.68 -2.93 4.58
CA TRP A 35 -1.96 -4.20 4.78
C TRP A 35 -0.82 -4.10 5.80
N LYS A 36 -0.18 -2.93 5.85
CA LYS A 36 0.99 -2.63 6.67
C LYS A 36 0.93 -1.15 7.02
N ASN A 37 0.57 -0.87 8.27
CA ASN A 37 0.40 0.51 8.72
C ASN A 37 1.74 1.12 9.13
N CYS A 38 2.44 1.67 8.15
CA CYS A 38 3.75 2.31 8.33
C CYS A 38 3.71 3.69 9.02
N TYR A 39 2.54 4.16 9.45
CA TYR A 39 2.33 5.46 10.11
C TYR A 39 2.09 5.34 11.61
N LYS A 40 1.89 4.13 12.14
CA LYS A 40 1.90 3.92 13.59
C LYS A 40 3.36 3.77 14.02
N LYS A 41 3.81 4.67 14.90
CA LYS A 41 5.08 4.57 15.62
C LYS A 41 5.15 3.24 16.36
#